data_AF-A0A926BXC2-F1
#
_entry.id   AF-A0A926BXC2-F1
#
_cell.length_a   1.000
_cell.length_b   1.000
_cell.length_c   1.000
_cell.angle_alpha   90.00
_cell.angle_beta   90.00
_cell.angle_gamma   90.00
#
_symmetry.space_group_name_H-M   'P 1'
#
loop_
_entity.id
_entity.type
_entity.pdbx_description
1 polymer ?
#
loop_
_entity_poly.entity_id
_entity_poly.type
_entity_poly.pdbx_seq_one_letter_code
_entity_poly.pdbx_strand_id
1 'polypeptide(L)'
;MNDLASIEMYLTGRMTDTERMAFETSLRTDAELADTLAFYVMAQQSAKAAANDQRRAEWDARRRAATAQPQPLRRIGQWAYPMAAAACLVLALGFGWYFLNQPSATELADVYISQNLTTLSVTMDGRADSLQTGIQQYNAGNLAGAETTFGAILQREPTNADAL
;
A
#
# COMPACT_ATOMS: atom_id res chain seq x y z
N MET A 1 45.13 -24.53 15.53
CA MET A 1 43.84 -24.50 14.80
C MET A 1 43.86 -23.24 13.94
N ASN A 2 43.18 -23.18 12.80
CA ASN A 2 43.30 -22.03 11.89
C ASN A 2 42.65 -20.76 12.47
N ASP A 3 43.44 -19.92 13.13
CA ASP A 3 43.00 -18.65 13.73
C ASP A 3 42.38 -17.72 12.67
N LEU A 4 42.91 -17.74 11.45
CA LEU A 4 42.38 -16.99 10.30
C LEU A 4 40.95 -17.40 9.92
N ALA A 5 40.64 -18.69 9.96
CA ALA A 5 39.30 -19.19 9.62
C ALA A 5 38.28 -18.79 10.70
N SER A 6 38.71 -18.78 11.97
CA SER A 6 37.89 -18.34 13.10
C SER A 6 37.62 -16.84 13.04
N ILE A 7 38.64 -16.04 12.70
CA ILE A 7 38.53 -14.60 12.44
C ILE A 7 37.55 -14.33 11.29
N GLU A 8 37.65 -15.07 10.18
CA GLU A 8 36.74 -14.90 9.04
C GLU A 8 35.30 -15.27 9.41
N MET A 9 35.08 -16.37 10.13
CA MET A 9 33.75 -16.74 10.62
C MET A 9 33.16 -15.70 11.57
N TYR A 10 33.98 -15.13 12.45
CA TYR A 10 33.58 -14.04 13.35
C TYR A 10 33.16 -12.80 12.55
N LEU A 11 34.01 -12.33 11.63
CA LEU A 11 33.76 -11.13 10.83
C LEU A 11 32.59 -11.29 9.85
N THR A 12 32.32 -12.51 9.39
CA THR A 12 31.19 -12.81 8.49
C THR A 12 29.90 -13.15 9.24
N GLY A 13 29.92 -13.18 10.58
CA GLY A 13 28.75 -13.49 11.41
C GLY A 13 28.28 -14.95 11.31
N ARG A 14 29.18 -15.88 10.94
CA ARG A 14 28.88 -17.31 10.79
C ARG A 14 29.07 -18.13 12.06
N MET A 15 29.52 -17.49 13.15
CA MET A 15 29.62 -18.12 14.47
C MET A 15 28.28 -18.12 15.21
N THR A 16 28.00 -19.18 15.96
CA THR A 16 26.90 -19.19 16.93
C THR A 16 27.21 -18.26 18.11
N ASP A 17 26.18 -17.83 18.86
CA ASP A 17 26.38 -16.90 19.99
C ASP A 17 27.34 -17.44 21.06
N THR A 18 27.34 -18.76 21.29
CA THR A 18 28.24 -19.43 22.23
C THR A 18 29.69 -19.43 21.75
N GLU A 19 29.92 -19.68 20.46
CA GLU A 19 31.24 -19.64 19.85
C GLU A 19 31.79 -18.21 19.79
N ARG A 20 30.92 -17.22 19.52
CA ARG A 20 31.28 -15.81 19.51
C ARG A 20 31.80 -15.35 20.88
N MET A 21 31.09 -15.69 21.96
CA MET A 21 31.52 -15.32 23.32
C MET A 21 32.85 -15.98 23.72
N ALA A 22 33.08 -17.23 23.33
CA ALA A 22 34.35 -17.90 23.54
C ALA A 22 35.49 -17.20 22.78
N PHE A 23 35.25 -16.84 21.51
CA PHE A 23 36.21 -16.12 20.69
C PHE A 23 36.53 -14.73 21.23
N GLU A 24 35.53 -13.98 21.69
CA GLU A 24 35.73 -12.66 22.33
C GLU A 24 36.49 -12.76 23.65
N THR A 25 36.32 -13.84 24.39
CA THR A 25 37.12 -14.11 25.59
C THR A 25 38.57 -14.37 25.21
N SER A 26 38.81 -15.20 24.19
CA SER A 26 40.16 -15.45 23.65
C SER A 26 40.84 -14.17 23.17
N LEU A 27 40.11 -13.28 22.49
CA LEU A 27 40.62 -11.97 22.04
C LEU A 27 41.09 -11.06 23.20
N ARG A 28 40.56 -11.23 24.41
CA ARG A 28 40.99 -10.45 25.59
C ARG A 28 42.22 -11.03 26.27
N THR A 29 42.41 -12.33 26.17
CA THR A 29 43.51 -13.05 26.83
C THR A 29 44.71 -13.24 25.93
N ASP A 30 44.51 -13.24 24.61
CA ASP A 30 45.53 -13.49 23.60
C ASP A 30 45.78 -12.24 22.74
N ALA A 31 46.92 -11.59 22.98
CA ALA A 31 47.33 -10.40 22.25
C ALA A 31 47.69 -10.71 20.78
N GLU A 32 48.20 -11.90 20.48
CA GLU A 32 48.61 -12.29 19.11
C GLU A 32 47.37 -12.45 18.21
N LEU A 33 46.29 -13.03 18.75
CA LEU A 33 45.02 -13.15 18.07
C LEU A 33 44.40 -11.77 17.78
N ALA A 34 44.49 -10.84 18.75
CA ALA A 34 43.99 -9.47 18.59
C ALA A 34 44.75 -8.70 17.50
N ASP A 35 46.08 -8.80 17.48
CA ASP A 35 46.93 -8.18 16.45
C ASP A 35 46.65 -8.77 15.06
N THR A 36 46.43 -10.08 14.97
CA THR A 36 46.09 -10.76 13.71
C THR A 36 44.73 -10.29 13.18
N LEU A 37 43.73 -10.15 14.06
CA LEU A 37 42.41 -9.60 13.69
C LEU A 37 42.55 -8.14 13.21
N ALA A 38 43.31 -7.31 13.93
CA ALA A 38 43.54 -5.93 13.55
C ALA A 38 44.22 -5.83 12.18
N PHE A 39 45.27 -6.61 11.95
CA PHE A 39 45.95 -6.69 10.66
C PHE A 39 45.01 -7.11 9.54
N TYR A 40 44.21 -8.16 9.76
CA TYR A 40 43.25 -8.66 8.76
C TYR A 40 42.22 -7.59 8.39
N VAL A 41 41.65 -6.90 9.39
CA VAL A 41 40.66 -5.83 9.15
C VAL A 41 41.31 -4.67 8.39
N MET A 42 42.53 -4.26 8.74
CA MET A 42 43.26 -3.21 8.02
C MET A 42 43.57 -3.60 6.58
N ALA A 43 44.03 -4.83 6.34
CA ALA A 43 44.31 -5.35 5.01
C ALA A 43 43.05 -5.40 4.14
N GLN A 44 41.91 -5.80 4.72
CA GLN A 44 40.63 -5.82 4.00
C GLN A 44 40.15 -4.39 3.67
N GLN A 45 40.30 -3.45 4.61
CA GLN A 45 39.93 -2.05 4.40
C GLN A 45 40.80 -1.39 3.32
N SER A 46 42.11 -1.62 3.33
CA SER A 46 43.01 -1.05 2.32
C SER A 46 42.74 -1.62 0.93
N ALA A 47 42.47 -2.93 0.81
CA ALA A 47 42.07 -3.55 -0.45
C ALA A 47 40.75 -2.97 -0.99
N LYS A 48 39.75 -2.78 -0.12
CA LYS A 48 38.48 -2.13 -0.50
C LYS A 48 38.67 -0.67 -0.92
N ALA A 49 39.51 0.08 -0.22
CA ALA A 49 39.83 1.47 -0.55
C ALA A 49 40.49 1.57 -1.94
N ALA A 50 41.53 0.76 -2.19
CA ALA A 50 42.20 0.71 -3.47
C ALA A 50 41.24 0.34 -4.62
N ALA A 51 40.36 -0.63 -4.42
CA ALA A 51 39.34 -0.99 -5.42
C ALA A 51 38.32 0.13 -5.67
N ASN A 52 37.94 0.89 -4.63
CA ASN A 52 37.05 2.04 -4.77
C ASN A 52 37.72 3.19 -5.54
N ASP A 53 38.99 3.46 -5.24
CA ASP A 53 39.76 4.51 -5.90
C ASP A 53 39.95 4.21 -7.39
N GLN A 54 40.23 2.93 -7.74
CA GLN A 54 40.28 2.49 -9.13
C GLN A 54 38.93 2.69 -9.84
N ARG A 55 37.82 2.23 -9.25
CA ARG A 55 36.48 2.42 -9.83
C ARG A 55 36.13 3.89 -10.02
N ARG A 56 36.52 4.73 -9.07
CA ARG A 56 36.30 6.18 -9.17
C ARG A 56 37.15 6.80 -10.28
N ALA A 57 38.41 6.42 -10.40
CA ALA A 57 39.30 6.88 -11.47
C ALA A 57 38.79 6.48 -12.86
N GLU A 58 38.32 5.23 -13.01
CA GLU A 58 37.70 4.76 -14.26
C GLU A 58 36.43 5.53 -14.60
N TRP A 59 35.56 5.76 -13.60
CA TRP A 59 34.34 6.54 -13.78
C TRP A 59 34.65 7.98 -14.21
N ASP A 60 35.61 8.63 -13.54
CA ASP A 60 36.04 9.99 -13.86
C ASP A 60 36.71 10.07 -15.24
N ALA A 61 37.43 9.04 -15.67
CA ALA A 61 37.98 8.93 -17.02
C ALA A 61 36.87 8.81 -18.07
N ARG A 62 35.87 7.94 -17.84
CA ARG A 62 34.69 7.80 -18.73
C ARG A 62 33.89 9.09 -18.81
N ARG A 63 33.67 9.77 -17.69
CA ARG A 63 32.97 11.06 -17.65
C ARG A 63 33.72 12.12 -18.46
N ARG A 64 35.04 12.24 -18.27
CA ARG A 64 35.88 13.16 -19.05
C ARG A 64 35.85 12.85 -20.54
N ALA A 65 35.94 11.57 -20.92
CA ALA A 65 35.81 11.14 -22.31
C ALA A 65 34.42 11.47 -22.89
N ALA A 66 33.35 11.27 -22.10
CA ALA A 66 31.98 11.58 -22.50
C ALA A 66 31.71 13.09 -22.63
N THR A 67 32.39 13.94 -21.85
CA THR A 67 32.33 15.40 -22.01
C THR A 67 33.22 15.93 -23.13
N ALA A 68 34.29 15.22 -23.47
CA ALA A 68 35.20 15.62 -24.55
C ALA A 68 34.59 15.38 -25.94
N GLN A 69 33.66 14.44 -26.07
CA GLN A 69 32.86 14.27 -27.27
C GLN A 69 31.55 15.07 -27.12
N PRO A 70 31.23 16.01 -28.03
CA PRO A 70 29.92 16.64 -28.02
C PRO A 70 28.87 15.57 -28.30
N GLN A 71 28.19 15.10 -27.26
CA GLN A 71 27.04 14.23 -27.44
C GLN A 71 26.00 15.00 -28.26
N PRO A 72 25.41 14.41 -29.31
CA PRO A 72 24.34 15.07 -30.03
C PRO A 72 23.21 15.29 -29.04
N LEU A 73 23.00 16.55 -28.65
CA LEU A 73 21.82 16.98 -27.91
C LEU A 73 20.64 16.43 -28.68
N ARG A 74 19.96 15.43 -28.11
CA ARG A 74 18.81 14.79 -28.71
C ARG A 74 17.77 15.90 -28.82
N ARG A 75 17.67 16.52 -30.00
CA ARG A 75 16.76 17.64 -30.23
C ARG A 75 15.38 17.12 -29.92
N ILE A 76 14.85 17.55 -28.79
CA ILE A 76 13.47 17.30 -28.44
C ILE A 76 12.69 17.94 -29.59
N GLY A 77 11.97 17.10 -30.35
CA GLY A 77 11.27 17.57 -31.54
C GLY A 77 10.35 18.73 -31.18
N GLN A 78 10.18 19.69 -32.07
CA GLN A 78 9.40 20.91 -31.85
C GLN A 78 7.95 20.64 -31.39
N TRP A 79 7.49 19.39 -31.53
CA TRP A 79 6.19 18.88 -31.12
C TRP A 79 6.10 18.43 -29.65
N ALA A 80 7.22 18.26 -28.95
CA ALA A 80 7.18 17.83 -27.56
C ALA A 80 6.59 18.89 -26.62
N TYR A 81 6.84 20.17 -26.91
CA TYR A 81 6.29 21.28 -26.12
C TYR A 81 4.76 21.38 -26.21
N PRO A 82 4.13 21.41 -27.42
CA PRO A 82 2.67 21.41 -27.50
C PRO A 82 2.06 20.10 -26.97
N MET A 83 2.74 18.96 -27.12
CA MET A 83 2.26 17.69 -26.59
C MET A 83 2.29 17.63 -25.06
N ALA A 84 3.35 18.16 -24.43
CA ALA A 84 3.42 18.29 -22.98
C ALA A 84 2.34 19.26 -22.44
N ALA A 85 2.14 20.40 -23.11
CA ALA A 85 1.09 21.35 -22.74
C ALA A 85 -0.31 20.72 -22.85
N ALA A 86 -0.58 19.96 -23.92
CA ALA A 86 -1.84 19.24 -24.09
C ALA A 86 -2.06 18.19 -22.98
N ALA A 87 -1.02 17.43 -22.62
CA ALA A 87 -1.10 16.46 -21.52
C ALA A 87 -1.42 17.13 -20.17
N CYS A 88 -0.78 18.27 -19.88
CA CYS A 88 -1.06 19.04 -18.67
C CYS A 88 -2.51 19.56 -18.65
N LEU A 89 -3.03 20.02 -19.78
CA LEU A 89 -4.42 20.48 -19.88
C LEU A 89 -5.42 19.34 -19.65
N VAL A 90 -5.18 18.17 -20.23
CA VAL A 90 -6.03 16.98 -20.02
C VAL A 90 -6.02 16.57 -18.54
N LEU A 91 -4.85 16.57 -17.89
CA LEU A 91 -4.77 16.25 -16.47
C LEU A 91 -5.47 17.31 -15.60
N ALA A 92 -5.24 18.59 -15.86
CA ALA A 92 -5.87 19.67 -15.10
C ALA A 92 -7.40 19.65 -15.24
N LEU A 93 -7.91 19.41 -16.45
CA LEU A 93 -9.36 19.30 -16.69
C LEU A 93 -9.94 18.03 -16.08
N GLY A 94 -9.26 16.89 -16.22
CA GLY A 94 -9.70 15.61 -15.64
C GLY A 94 -9.75 15.66 -14.11
N PHE A 95 -8.68 16.13 -13.48
CA PHE A 95 -8.65 16.30 -12.02
C PHE A 95 -9.61 17.39 -11.56
N GLY A 96 -9.65 18.54 -12.23
CA GLY A 96 -10.57 19.61 -11.90
C GLY A 96 -12.02 19.14 -11.92
N TRP A 97 -12.43 18.46 -12.99
CA TRP A 97 -13.78 17.91 -13.08
C TRP A 97 -14.05 16.86 -12.01
N TYR A 98 -13.11 15.93 -11.75
CA TYR A 98 -13.27 14.90 -10.73
C TYR A 98 -13.48 15.48 -9.32
N PHE A 99 -12.71 16.49 -8.94
CA PHE A 99 -12.81 17.10 -7.60
C PHE A 99 -14.02 18.03 -7.46
N LEU A 100 -14.42 18.74 -8.53
CA LEU A 100 -15.60 19.60 -8.49
C LEU A 100 -16.92 18.82 -8.51
N ASN A 101 -16.93 17.60 -9.06
CA ASN A 101 -18.13 16.81 -9.25
C ASN A 101 -18.30 15.68 -8.21
N GLN A 102 -17.65 15.80 -7.04
CA GLN A 102 -17.87 14.84 -5.95
C GLN A 102 -19.23 15.10 -5.30
N PRO A 103 -20.14 14.10 -5.27
CA PRO A 103 -21.42 14.25 -4.61
C PRO A 103 -21.20 14.50 -3.12
N SER A 104 -21.98 15.42 -2.57
CA SER A 104 -21.93 15.72 -1.14
C SER A 104 -22.39 14.51 -0.31
N ALA A 105 -21.95 14.42 0.95
CA ALA A 105 -22.42 13.37 1.85
C ALA A 105 -23.95 13.34 1.99
N THR A 106 -24.59 14.50 1.92
CA THR A 106 -26.05 14.66 1.90
C THR A 106 -26.66 14.11 0.62
N GLU A 107 -26.08 14.39 -0.54
CA GLU A 107 -26.57 13.87 -1.82
C GLU A 107 -26.42 12.36 -1.93
N LEU A 108 -25.31 11.80 -1.42
CA LEU A 108 -25.13 10.35 -1.32
C LEU A 108 -26.15 9.71 -0.37
N ALA A 109 -26.45 10.36 0.75
CA ALA A 109 -27.47 9.89 1.69
C ALA A 109 -28.87 9.93 1.05
N ASP A 110 -29.24 11.01 0.37
CA ASP A 110 -30.54 11.13 -0.31
C ASP A 110 -30.70 10.08 -1.42
N VAL A 111 -29.65 9.85 -2.21
CA VAL A 111 -29.63 8.78 -3.21
C VAL A 111 -29.76 7.41 -2.55
N TYR A 112 -29.05 7.17 -1.45
CA TYR A 112 -29.14 5.90 -0.74
C TYR A 112 -30.53 5.65 -0.13
N ILE A 113 -31.11 6.66 0.51
CA ILE A 113 -32.46 6.61 1.10
C ILE A 113 -33.49 6.36 0.00
N SER A 114 -33.44 7.13 -1.08
CA SER A 114 -34.40 6.99 -2.20
C SER A 114 -34.33 5.60 -2.85
N GLN A 115 -33.13 5.03 -2.98
CA GLN A 115 -32.93 3.73 -3.62
C GLN A 115 -33.20 2.53 -2.71
N ASN A 116 -32.90 2.63 -1.40
CA ASN A 116 -32.87 1.46 -0.51
C ASN A 116 -33.90 1.52 0.63
N LEU A 117 -34.43 2.70 0.98
CA LEU A 117 -35.28 2.87 2.16
C LEU A 117 -36.71 3.33 1.81
N THR A 118 -37.04 3.45 0.53
CA THR A 118 -38.41 3.71 0.05
C THR A 118 -39.30 2.48 0.03
N THR A 119 -38.71 1.28 0.18
CA THR A 119 -39.42 0.01 0.28
C THR A 119 -39.16 -0.60 1.65
N LEU A 120 -40.19 -1.15 2.27
CA LEU A 120 -40.04 -1.92 3.51
C LEU A 120 -39.29 -3.23 3.18
N SER A 121 -38.31 -3.60 4.00
CA SER A 121 -37.53 -4.82 3.78
C SER A 121 -38.41 -6.06 3.84
N VAL A 122 -38.34 -6.90 2.80
CA VAL A 122 -39.02 -8.19 2.75
C VAL A 122 -38.05 -9.27 3.24
N THR A 123 -38.19 -9.71 4.48
CA THR A 123 -37.40 -10.83 5.01
C THR A 123 -37.93 -12.15 4.47
N MET A 124 -37.11 -12.96 3.79
CA MET A 124 -37.46 -14.34 3.40
C MET A 124 -37.34 -15.30 4.59
N ASP A 125 -38.02 -15.02 5.70
CA ASP A 125 -38.32 -16.09 6.65
C ASP A 125 -39.42 -16.95 6.01
N GLY A 126 -39.27 -18.28 5.98
CA GLY A 126 -40.11 -19.20 5.20
C GLY A 126 -41.55 -19.34 5.69
N ARG A 127 -42.04 -18.41 6.51
CA ARG A 127 -43.42 -18.32 7.00
C ARG A 127 -44.10 -17.15 6.30
N ALA A 128 -45.13 -17.44 5.51
CA ALA A 128 -46.00 -16.42 4.95
C ALA A 128 -46.78 -15.75 6.10
N ASP A 129 -46.22 -14.70 6.69
CA ASP A 129 -46.88 -13.89 7.69
C ASP A 129 -47.73 -12.80 7.02
N SER A 130 -48.87 -12.47 7.63
CA SER A 130 -49.74 -11.38 7.19
C SER A 130 -48.97 -10.06 7.11
N LEU A 131 -47.96 -9.88 7.98
CA LEU A 131 -47.06 -8.73 7.95
C LEU A 131 -46.27 -8.64 6.64
N GLN A 132 -45.70 -9.75 6.18
CA GLN A 132 -44.95 -9.80 4.92
C GLN A 132 -45.85 -9.54 3.71
N THR A 133 -47.11 -9.97 3.77
CA THR A 133 -48.12 -9.68 2.75
C THR A 133 -48.44 -8.19 2.70
N GLY A 134 -48.61 -7.54 3.85
CA GLY A 134 -48.80 -6.09 3.95
C GLY A 134 -47.62 -5.31 3.40
N ILE A 135 -46.38 -5.71 3.75
CA ILE A 135 -45.14 -5.12 3.22
C ILE A 135 -45.05 -5.25 1.69
N GLN A 136 -45.39 -6.42 1.13
CA GLN A 136 -45.39 -6.62 -0.32
C GLN A 136 -46.41 -5.73 -1.03
N GLN A 137 -47.62 -5.59 -0.47
CA GLN A 137 -48.66 -4.72 -1.03
C GLN A 137 -48.27 -3.24 -0.96
N TYR A 138 -47.64 -2.82 0.14
CA TYR A 138 -47.09 -1.46 0.28
C TYR A 138 -46.00 -1.18 -0.77
N ASN A 139 -45.02 -2.08 -0.90
CA ASN A 139 -43.94 -1.97 -1.88
C ASN A 139 -44.44 -2.01 -3.33
N ALA A 140 -45.57 -2.70 -3.59
CA ALA A 140 -46.23 -2.73 -4.89
C ALA A 140 -47.11 -1.50 -5.17
N GLY A 141 -47.19 -0.53 -4.25
CA GLY A 141 -48.02 0.68 -4.37
C GLY A 141 -49.51 0.45 -4.13
N ASN A 142 -49.92 -0.75 -3.72
CA ASN A 142 -51.30 -1.06 -3.34
C ASN A 142 -51.57 -0.66 -1.89
N LEU A 143 -51.63 0.64 -1.64
CA LEU A 143 -51.78 1.20 -0.29
C LEU A 143 -53.09 0.77 0.39
N ALA A 144 -54.19 0.69 -0.36
CA ALA A 144 -55.49 0.27 0.18
C ALA A 144 -55.50 -1.20 0.64
N GLY A 145 -54.83 -2.08 -0.11
CA GLY A 145 -54.63 -3.47 0.30
C GLY A 145 -53.74 -3.57 1.54
N ALA A 146 -52.64 -2.81 1.55
CA ALA A 146 -51.70 -2.81 2.68
C ALA A 146 -52.36 -2.34 3.98
N GLU A 147 -53.14 -1.24 3.92
CA GLU A 147 -53.89 -0.71 5.07
C GLU A 147 -54.89 -1.74 5.62
N THR A 148 -55.60 -2.45 4.74
CA THR A 148 -56.52 -3.52 5.14
C THR A 148 -55.78 -4.64 5.88
N THR A 149 -54.61 -5.02 5.37
CA THR A 149 -53.80 -6.10 5.94
C THR A 149 -53.19 -5.70 7.30
N PHE A 150 -52.61 -4.49 7.42
CA PHE A 150 -52.07 -3.99 8.69
C PHE A 150 -53.16 -3.75 9.74
N GLY A 151 -54.31 -3.20 9.35
CA GLY A 151 -55.45 -3.02 10.24
C GLY A 151 -55.96 -4.34 10.81
N ALA A 152 -55.99 -5.41 10.02
CA ALA A 152 -56.36 -6.75 10.50
C ALA A 152 -55.34 -7.32 11.50
N ILE A 153 -54.05 -7.04 11.32
CA ILE A 153 -52.99 -7.43 12.26
C ILE A 153 -53.15 -6.68 13.59
N LEU A 154 -53.31 -5.35 13.55
CA LEU A 154 -53.50 -4.52 14.74
C LEU A 154 -54.77 -4.86 15.53
N GLN A 155 -55.84 -5.30 14.85
CA GLN A 155 -57.05 -5.78 15.52
C GLN A 155 -56.82 -7.09 16.29
N ARG A 156 -55.97 -7.98 15.76
CA ARG A 156 -55.63 -9.25 16.40
C ARG A 156 -54.55 -9.10 17.47
N GLU A 157 -53.59 -8.21 17.23
CA GLU A 157 -52.39 -7.98 18.04
C GLU A 157 -52.16 -6.46 18.21
N PRO A 158 -52.89 -5.81 19.13
CA PRO A 158 -52.85 -4.34 19.29
C PRO A 158 -51.49 -3.78 19.73
N THR A 159 -50.58 -4.64 20.20
CA THR A 159 -49.23 -4.27 20.66
C THR A 159 -48.15 -4.57 19.62
N ASN A 160 -48.52 -5.00 18.41
CA ASN A 160 -47.57 -5.29 17.35
C ASN A 160 -47.07 -3.99 16.71
N ALA A 161 -45.87 -3.56 17.12
CA ALA A 161 -45.26 -2.30 16.70
C ALA A 161 -44.86 -2.28 15.21
N ASP A 162 -44.69 -3.46 14.60
CA ASP A 162 -44.27 -3.58 13.20
C ASP A 162 -45.42 -3.34 12.21
N ALA A 163 -46.67 -3.32 12.69
CA ALA A 163 -47.88 -3.11 11.89
C ALA A 163 -48.50 -1.70 12.00
N LEU A 164 -47.82 -0.76 12.69
CA LEU A 164 -48.19 0.65 12.84
C LEU A 164 -47.65 1.49 11.68
#